data_AF-A0A0F9K2H5-F1
#
_entry.id   AF-A0A0F9K2H5-F1
#
_cell.length_a   1.000
_cell.length_b   1.000
_cell.length_c   1.000
_cell.angle_alpha   90.00
_cell.angle_beta   90.00
_cell.angle_gamma   90.00
#
_symmetry.space_group_name_H-M   'P 1'
#
loop_
_entity.id
_entity.type
_entity.pdbx_description
1 polymer ?
#
loop_
_entity_poly.entity_id
_entity_poly.type
_entity_poly.pdbx_seq_one_letter_code
_entity_poly.pdbx_strand_id
1 'polypeptide(L)'
;MSNHFNYLLSEQDVTPSVSADRLLLMAKTASRRYLHDGTPLNDTIRKLASENDLNQNQINRVCEMANISTHRTLWPSATEKEKVAFQVATPKMIVIGLRPRSAPMSGGGCRSSIGSDYMSPPSLPLSGPSMSELFGGDGGGHQGMHGDSDRKTTIIIMQKKAEEKKCIESDLIVETMRWESEKLAAYNAVKQEVLGGTSLSDIQDAVYAAGLGKYAAYMLPEFHQSLIAETHGLQRLELEKVAIAPAPEEYISANLGNTTVVNGAHPVLISLDTLHKRDGKIRALLTGLNRVNDELVVYGQKIREMQ
;
A
#
# COMPACT_ATOMS: atom_id res chain seq x y z
N MET A 1 35.59 15.22 27.60
CA MET A 1 34.15 15.11 27.26
C MET A 1 34.04 14.92 25.76
N SER A 2 33.70 13.68 25.36
CA SER A 2 32.89 13.30 24.18
C SER A 2 33.16 13.91 22.79
N ASN A 3 34.26 13.51 22.14
CA ASN A 3 34.38 13.56 20.66
C ASN A 3 33.46 12.55 19.94
N HIS A 4 32.88 11.58 20.66
CA HIS A 4 31.91 10.63 20.09
C HIS A 4 30.52 11.24 19.86
N PHE A 5 30.15 12.34 20.54
CA PHE A 5 28.84 12.96 20.35
C PHE A 5 28.79 13.84 19.09
N ASN A 6 29.93 14.41 18.68
CA ASN A 6 30.02 15.18 17.44
C ASN A 6 29.91 14.31 16.18
N TYR A 7 30.11 13.00 16.27
CA TYR A 7 29.91 12.09 15.14
C TYR A 7 28.42 11.83 14.85
N LEU A 8 27.57 11.90 15.87
CA LEU A 8 26.11 11.77 15.72
C LEU A 8 25.45 13.09 15.27
N LEU A 9 26.11 14.22 15.49
CA LEU A 9 25.65 15.56 15.12
C LEU A 9 26.33 16.11 13.86
N SER A 10 27.43 15.50 13.40
CA SER A 10 27.98 15.81 12.09
C SER A 10 27.06 15.20 11.04
N GLU A 11 26.37 16.07 10.31
CA GLU A 11 25.61 15.78 9.09
C GLU A 11 26.52 15.17 7.99
N GLN A 12 27.08 13.98 8.24
CA GLN A 12 27.74 13.20 7.21
C GLN A 12 26.66 12.62 6.29
N ASP A 13 26.66 13.15 5.08
CA ASP A 13 25.91 12.72 3.90
C ASP A 13 24.41 13.05 3.87
N VAL A 14 24.06 14.32 4.13
CA VAL A 14 22.84 14.89 3.51
C VAL A 14 23.12 15.07 2.01
N THR A 15 23.12 13.96 1.27
CA THR A 15 23.01 14.02 -0.19
C THR A 15 21.78 14.86 -0.53
N PRO A 16 21.85 15.80 -1.49
CA PRO A 16 20.73 16.67 -1.83
C PRO A 16 19.50 15.81 -2.09
N SER A 17 18.42 16.06 -1.36
CA SER A 17 17.21 15.24 -1.48
C SER A 17 16.61 15.43 -2.87
N VAL A 18 16.97 14.54 -3.80
CA VAL A 18 16.38 14.52 -5.14
C VAL A 18 14.89 14.18 -4.99
N SER A 19 14.02 15.06 -5.51
CA SER A 19 12.57 14.88 -5.43
C SER A 19 12.13 13.59 -6.12
N ALA A 20 11.03 13.00 -5.64
CA ALA A 20 10.47 11.77 -6.20
C ALA A 20 10.15 11.91 -7.70
N ASP A 21 9.63 13.07 -8.11
CA ASP A 21 9.32 13.37 -9.51
C ASP A 21 10.56 13.37 -10.40
N ARG A 22 11.69 13.83 -9.87
CA ARG A 22 12.95 13.85 -10.61
C ARG A 22 13.52 12.44 -10.77
N LEU A 23 13.39 11.57 -9.77
CA LEU A 23 13.75 10.14 -9.89
C LEU A 23 12.85 9.42 -10.92
N LEU A 24 11.55 9.72 -10.92
CA LEU A 24 10.62 9.19 -11.92
C LEU A 24 11.00 9.64 -13.34
N LEU A 25 11.38 10.91 -13.52
CA LEU A 25 11.82 11.45 -14.80
C LEU A 25 13.11 10.76 -15.30
N MET A 26 14.08 10.52 -14.41
CA MET A 26 15.29 9.75 -14.73
C MET A 26 14.97 8.32 -15.17
N ALA A 27 14.07 7.64 -14.45
CA ALA A 27 13.64 6.29 -14.78
C ALA A 27 12.95 6.21 -16.15
N LYS A 28 12.05 7.16 -16.46
CA LYS A 28 11.40 7.28 -17.78
C LYS A 28 12.42 7.55 -18.89
N THR A 29 13.40 8.42 -18.62
CA THR A 29 14.48 8.73 -19.57
C THR A 29 15.33 7.49 -19.87
N ALA A 30 15.70 6.71 -18.85
CA ALA A 30 16.43 5.46 -19.02
C ALA A 30 15.64 4.44 -19.84
N SER A 31 14.35 4.26 -19.54
CA SER A 31 13.45 3.39 -20.29
C SER A 31 13.34 3.82 -21.76
N ARG A 32 13.18 5.13 -22.02
CA ARG A 32 13.10 5.67 -23.38
C ARG A 32 14.37 5.40 -24.19
N ARG A 33 15.55 5.66 -23.61
CA ARG A 33 16.83 5.40 -24.29
C ARG A 33 17.05 3.91 -24.57
N TYR A 34 16.63 3.03 -23.67
CA TYR A 34 16.67 1.59 -23.92
C TYR A 34 15.79 1.19 -25.12
N LEU A 35 14.57 1.71 -25.19
CA LEU A 35 13.59 1.33 -26.23
C LEU A 35 13.89 1.95 -27.59
N HIS A 36 14.39 3.18 -27.65
CA HIS A 36 14.64 3.89 -28.91
C HIS A 36 16.09 3.81 -29.38
N ASP A 37 17.04 3.96 -28.46
CA ASP A 37 18.47 4.08 -28.80
C ASP A 37 19.22 2.74 -28.62
N GLY A 38 18.55 1.71 -28.07
CA GLY A 38 19.12 0.39 -27.81
C GLY A 38 20.19 0.37 -26.70
N THR A 39 20.35 1.47 -25.96
CA THR A 39 21.36 1.57 -24.89
C THR A 39 20.95 0.75 -23.66
N PRO A 40 21.81 -0.10 -23.07
CA PRO A 40 21.48 -0.88 -21.88
C PRO A 40 20.98 -0.01 -20.71
N LEU A 41 19.94 -0.48 -20.00
CA LEU A 41 19.36 0.25 -18.86
C LEU A 41 20.39 0.54 -17.77
N ASN A 42 21.26 -0.43 -17.45
CA ASN A 42 22.29 -0.28 -16.43
C ASN A 42 23.26 0.87 -16.75
N ASP A 43 23.64 1.04 -18.01
CA ASP A 43 24.60 2.09 -18.41
C ASP A 43 23.96 3.48 -18.38
N THR A 44 22.70 3.57 -18.82
CA THR A 44 21.96 4.84 -18.77
C THR A 44 21.70 5.28 -17.33
N ILE A 45 21.28 4.36 -16.45
CA ILE A 45 21.04 4.67 -15.04
C ILE A 45 22.36 4.97 -14.33
N ARG A 46 23.45 4.27 -14.66
CA ARG A 46 24.78 4.59 -14.10
C ARG A 46 25.21 6.01 -14.45
N LYS A 47 25.04 6.42 -15.70
CA LYS A 47 25.35 7.79 -16.12
C LYS A 47 24.49 8.81 -15.37
N LEU A 48 23.18 8.61 -15.30
CA LEU A 48 22.28 9.50 -14.56
C LEU A 48 22.59 9.54 -13.06
N ALA A 49 22.95 8.40 -12.46
CA ALA A 49 23.33 8.32 -11.06
C ALA A 49 24.61 9.07 -10.76
N SER A 50 25.61 8.99 -11.64
CA SER A 50 26.87 9.74 -11.52
C SER A 50 26.69 11.24 -11.77
N GLU A 51 25.78 11.64 -12.67
CA GLU A 51 25.53 13.05 -12.99
C GLU A 51 24.71 13.78 -11.91
N ASN A 52 24.00 13.04 -11.06
CA ASN A 52 23.09 13.60 -10.04
C ASN A 52 23.45 13.16 -8.61
N ASP A 53 24.63 12.57 -8.42
CA ASP A 53 25.14 12.09 -7.13
C ASP A 53 24.11 11.28 -6.32
N LEU A 54 23.45 10.33 -6.99
CA LEU A 54 22.37 9.56 -6.37
C LEU A 54 22.89 8.59 -5.32
N ASN A 55 22.20 8.53 -4.18
CA ASN A 55 22.48 7.54 -3.15
C ASN A 55 21.94 6.15 -3.53
N GLN A 56 22.39 5.10 -2.83
CA GLN A 56 22.05 3.71 -3.16
C GLN A 56 20.53 3.44 -3.14
N ASN A 57 19.79 4.07 -2.22
CA ASN A 57 18.33 3.91 -2.13
C ASN A 57 17.62 4.57 -3.31
N GLN A 58 18.07 5.75 -3.74
CA GLN A 58 17.59 6.44 -4.93
C GLN A 58 17.90 5.64 -6.20
N ILE A 59 19.11 5.06 -6.30
CA ILE A 59 19.48 4.16 -7.42
C ILE A 59 18.56 2.94 -7.46
N ASN A 60 18.29 2.32 -6.31
CA ASN A 60 17.35 1.20 -6.22
C ASN A 60 15.97 1.58 -6.79
N ARG A 61 15.46 2.76 -6.39
CA ARG A 61 14.15 3.23 -6.84
C ARG A 61 14.12 3.54 -8.34
N VAL A 62 15.16 4.17 -8.88
CA VAL A 62 15.26 4.46 -10.31
C VAL A 62 15.33 3.15 -11.12
N CYS A 63 16.06 2.13 -10.65
CA CYS A 63 16.09 0.82 -11.31
C CYS A 63 14.71 0.18 -11.38
N GLU A 64 14.00 0.13 -10.25
CA GLU A 64 12.66 -0.45 -10.15
C GLU A 64 11.70 0.24 -11.12
N MET A 65 11.64 1.59 -11.07
CA MET A 65 10.75 2.37 -11.92
C MET A 65 11.10 2.25 -13.40
N ALA A 66 12.39 2.18 -13.75
CA ALA A 66 12.83 2.03 -15.13
C ALA A 66 12.49 0.64 -15.69
N ASN A 67 12.66 -0.42 -14.88
CA ASN A 67 12.28 -1.78 -15.25
C ASN A 67 10.76 -1.90 -15.47
N ILE A 68 9.96 -1.34 -14.55
CA ILE A 68 8.49 -1.31 -14.67
C ILE A 68 8.07 -0.56 -15.93
N SER A 69 8.65 0.63 -16.17
CA SER A 69 8.34 1.44 -17.34
C SER A 69 8.68 0.70 -18.64
N THR A 70 9.84 0.05 -18.70
CA THR A 70 10.29 -0.69 -19.89
C THR A 70 9.40 -1.88 -20.17
N HIS A 71 9.06 -2.67 -19.14
CA HIS A 71 8.12 -3.78 -19.27
C HIS A 71 6.73 -3.30 -19.72
N ARG A 72 6.20 -2.23 -19.12
CA ARG A 72 4.88 -1.67 -19.49
C ARG A 72 4.80 -1.23 -20.94
N THR A 73 5.91 -0.78 -21.54
CA THR A 73 5.94 -0.38 -22.96
C THR A 73 6.15 -1.57 -23.90
N LEU A 74 6.95 -2.56 -23.50
CA LEU A 74 7.20 -3.76 -24.32
C LEU A 74 6.01 -4.72 -24.33
N TRP A 75 5.29 -4.84 -23.20
CA TRP A 75 4.24 -5.83 -23.01
C TRP A 75 3.06 -5.73 -23.99
N PRO A 76 2.50 -4.53 -24.28
CA PRO A 76 1.42 -4.39 -25.27
C PRO A 76 1.90 -4.57 -26.71
N SER A 77 3.19 -4.31 -26.97
CA SER A 77 3.76 -4.31 -28.32
C SER A 77 4.20 -5.71 -28.77
N ALA A 78 4.21 -6.70 -27.88
CA ALA A 78 4.65 -8.05 -28.18
C ALA A 78 3.50 -8.93 -28.67
N THR A 79 3.68 -9.56 -29.84
CA THR A 79 2.75 -10.56 -30.40
C THR A 79 2.67 -11.82 -29.54
N GLU A 80 3.78 -12.19 -28.89
CA GLU A 80 3.85 -13.30 -27.97
C GLU A 80 4.36 -12.80 -26.61
N LYS A 81 3.45 -12.72 -25.63
CA LYS A 81 3.72 -12.15 -24.30
C LYS A 81 4.87 -12.87 -23.57
N GLU A 82 5.05 -14.15 -23.83
CA GLU A 82 6.12 -14.98 -23.23
C GLU A 82 7.52 -14.65 -23.77
N LYS A 83 7.62 -13.97 -24.92
CA LYS A 83 8.90 -13.60 -25.54
C LYS A 83 9.41 -12.22 -25.12
N VAL A 84 8.70 -11.51 -24.24
CA VAL A 84 9.14 -10.21 -23.72
C VAL A 84 10.27 -10.43 -22.73
N ALA A 85 11.51 -10.45 -23.25
CA ALA A 85 12.72 -10.52 -22.46
C ALA A 85 13.56 -9.25 -22.67
N PHE A 86 13.99 -8.63 -21.58
CA PHE A 86 14.97 -7.55 -21.61
C PHE A 86 15.91 -7.66 -20.41
N GLN A 87 17.09 -7.08 -20.53
CA GLN A 87 18.07 -7.10 -19.45
C GLN A 87 17.63 -6.17 -18.33
N VAL A 88 17.19 -6.74 -17.21
CA VAL A 88 16.72 -6.00 -16.04
C VAL A 88 17.87 -5.21 -15.42
N ALA A 89 17.62 -3.94 -15.11
CA ALA A 89 18.58 -3.12 -14.39
C ALA A 89 18.67 -3.57 -12.94
N THR A 90 19.89 -3.78 -12.44
CA THR A 90 20.12 -4.17 -11.05
C THR A 90 21.01 -3.16 -10.33
N PRO A 91 20.67 -2.76 -9.10
CA PRO A 91 21.44 -1.75 -8.38
C PRO A 91 22.90 -2.16 -8.15
N LYS A 92 23.15 -3.46 -7.91
CA LYS A 92 24.50 -4.01 -7.73
C LYS A 92 25.41 -3.70 -8.93
N MET A 93 24.91 -3.87 -10.16
CA MET A 93 25.67 -3.61 -11.40
C MET A 93 25.99 -2.12 -11.61
N ILE A 94 25.17 -1.25 -11.05
CA ILE A 94 25.32 0.21 -11.16
C ILE A 94 26.34 0.68 -10.13
N VAL A 95 26.18 0.28 -8.87
CA VAL A 95 27.09 0.65 -7.76
C VAL A 95 28.51 0.15 -8.00
N ILE A 96 28.69 -1.06 -8.55
CA ILE A 96 30.02 -1.57 -8.92
C ILE A 96 30.68 -0.69 -9.98
N GLY A 97 29.91 -0.19 -10.96
CA GLY A 97 30.43 0.65 -12.03
C GLY A 97 30.61 2.13 -11.68
N LEU A 98 30.06 2.59 -10.55
CA LEU A 98 30.27 3.94 -10.01
C LEU A 98 31.54 4.05 -9.15
N ARG A 99 32.12 2.91 -8.72
CA ARG A 99 33.41 2.93 -8.03
C ARG A 99 34.48 3.42 -9.02
N PRO A 100 35.26 4.46 -8.70
CA PRO A 100 36.36 4.89 -9.54
C PRO A 100 37.25 3.68 -9.81
N ARG A 101 37.58 3.46 -11.08
CA ARG A 101 38.52 2.42 -11.52
C ARG A 101 39.93 2.83 -11.08
N SER A 102 40.20 2.82 -9.79
CA SER A 102 41.55 2.92 -9.24
C SER A 102 42.31 1.64 -9.59
N ALA A 103 43.52 1.89 -10.11
CA ALA A 103 44.59 1.01 -10.57
C ALA A 103 44.70 -0.43 -9.99
N PRO A 104 45.35 -1.36 -10.71
CA PRO A 104 45.65 -2.69 -10.21
C PRO A 104 46.61 -2.61 -9.01
N MET A 105 46.08 -2.82 -7.80
CA MET A 105 46.86 -3.19 -6.62
C MET A 105 46.84 -4.72 -6.60
N SER A 106 47.88 -5.40 -7.08
CA SER A 106 49.13 -5.67 -6.34
C SER A 106 48.86 -6.15 -4.92
N GLY A 107 49.29 -7.37 -4.65
CA GLY A 107 49.05 -8.11 -3.42
C GLY A 107 49.41 -7.32 -2.15
N GLY A 108 48.55 -7.45 -1.16
CA GLY A 108 48.75 -6.89 0.17
C GLY A 108 47.59 -7.34 1.04
N GLY A 109 47.73 -8.52 1.64
CA GLY A 109 46.71 -9.10 2.48
C GLY A 109 46.43 -8.23 3.70
N CYS A 110 45.15 -8.11 4.03
CA CYS A 110 44.65 -7.90 5.40
C CYS A 110 43.28 -8.57 5.45
N ARG A 111 43.28 -9.86 5.75
CA ARG A 111 42.11 -10.58 6.26
C ARG A 111 41.76 -9.99 7.63
N SER A 112 40.80 -9.07 7.68
CA SER A 112 40.08 -8.78 8.91
C SER A 112 38.79 -9.57 8.88
N SER A 113 38.90 -10.83 9.31
CA SER A 113 37.76 -11.62 9.78
C SER A 113 37.21 -10.94 11.04
N ILE A 114 36.34 -9.96 10.86
CA ILE A 114 35.46 -9.48 11.93
C ILE A 114 34.39 -10.56 12.07
N GLY A 115 34.55 -11.38 13.11
CA GLY A 115 33.60 -12.43 13.50
C GLY A 115 32.21 -11.85 13.64
N SER A 116 31.31 -12.30 12.78
CA SER A 116 29.89 -11.99 12.86
C SER A 116 29.25 -12.89 13.92
N ASP A 117 29.45 -12.54 15.19
CA ASP A 117 28.80 -13.22 16.33
C ASP A 117 27.28 -12.92 16.41
N TYR A 118 26.77 -12.05 15.54
CA TYR A 118 25.37 -11.61 15.52
C TYR A 118 24.51 -12.23 14.41
N MET A 119 25.05 -13.16 13.61
CA MET A 119 24.30 -13.85 12.54
C MET A 119 23.90 -15.29 12.90
N SER A 120 24.18 -15.75 14.11
CA SER A 120 23.67 -17.03 14.61
C SER A 120 22.28 -16.83 15.21
N PRO A 121 21.24 -17.58 14.79
CA PRO A 121 19.96 -17.56 15.48
C PRO A 121 20.17 -17.95 16.95
N PRO A 122 19.42 -17.35 17.90
CA PRO A 122 19.58 -17.64 19.32
C PRO A 122 19.49 -19.16 19.53
N SER A 123 20.51 -19.73 20.16
CA SER A 123 20.51 -21.14 20.53
C SER A 123 19.26 -21.43 21.35
N LEU A 124 18.46 -22.39 20.88
CA LEU A 124 17.27 -22.85 21.60
C LEU A 124 17.68 -23.22 23.03
N PRO A 125 16.99 -22.71 24.07
CA PRO A 125 17.29 -23.11 25.44
C PRO A 125 17.17 -24.63 25.53
N LEU A 126 18.17 -25.27 26.14
CA LEU A 126 18.14 -26.68 26.48
C LEU A 126 16.79 -26.98 27.13
N SER A 127 16.12 -28.03 26.62
CA SER A 127 14.80 -28.45 27.09
C SER A 127 14.80 -28.51 28.62
N GLY A 128 14.08 -27.57 29.22
CA GLY A 128 13.85 -27.59 30.66
C GLY A 128 13.16 -28.89 31.07
N PRO A 129 13.20 -29.24 32.37
CA PRO A 129 12.51 -30.40 32.90
C PRO A 129 11.05 -30.40 32.43
N SER A 130 10.57 -31.55 31.96
CA SER A 130 9.21 -31.64 31.40
C SER A 130 8.18 -31.25 32.47
N MET A 131 7.08 -30.60 32.08
CA MET A 131 5.99 -30.21 33.00
C MET A 131 5.46 -31.38 33.85
N SER A 132 5.66 -32.62 33.39
CA SER A 132 5.35 -33.86 34.12
C SER A 132 6.23 -34.10 35.36
N GLU A 133 7.45 -33.56 35.43
CA GLU A 133 8.33 -33.66 36.61
C GLU A 133 8.07 -32.56 37.64
N LEU A 134 7.60 -31.38 37.21
CA LEU A 134 7.32 -30.27 38.13
C LEU A 134 6.00 -30.43 38.91
N PHE A 135 5.09 -31.27 38.41
CA PHE A 135 3.76 -31.49 38.99
C PHE A 135 3.54 -32.90 39.51
N GLY A 136 4.58 -33.52 40.09
CA GLY A 136 4.48 -34.66 41.00
C GLY A 136 3.34 -35.61 40.67
N GLY A 137 3.52 -36.43 39.64
CA GLY A 137 2.59 -37.47 39.27
C GLY A 137 2.44 -38.49 40.39
N ASP A 138 1.55 -38.21 41.33
CA ASP A 138 1.00 -39.18 42.25
C ASP A 138 -0.46 -39.45 41.86
N GLY A 139 -0.70 -40.70 41.47
CA GLY A 139 -2.00 -41.23 41.12
C GLY A 139 -2.91 -41.26 42.33
N GLY A 140 -3.64 -40.17 42.54
CA GLY A 140 -4.78 -40.11 43.45
C GLY A 140 -6.08 -40.07 42.64
N GLY A 141 -6.81 -41.19 42.60
CA GLY A 141 -8.13 -41.26 42.00
C GLY A 141 -9.10 -40.28 42.68
N HIS A 142 -9.47 -39.22 41.96
CA HIS A 142 -10.56 -38.33 42.35
C HIS A 142 -11.85 -38.76 41.67
N GLN A 143 -12.52 -39.70 42.32
CA GLN A 143 -13.94 -39.93 42.18
C GLN A 143 -14.68 -38.74 42.82
N GLY A 144 -15.39 -37.95 42.02
CA GLY A 144 -16.34 -36.94 42.50
C GLY A 144 -16.03 -35.51 42.08
N MET A 145 -16.54 -35.08 40.92
CA MET A 145 -16.86 -33.69 40.56
C MET A 145 -17.54 -33.66 39.18
N HIS A 146 -18.63 -34.42 39.00
CA HIS A 146 -19.38 -34.44 37.74
C HIS A 146 -20.27 -33.19 37.51
N GLY A 147 -20.40 -32.29 38.47
CA GLY A 147 -21.12 -31.01 38.29
C GLY A 147 -20.26 -29.86 37.74
N ASP A 148 -18.93 -30.00 37.76
CA ASP A 148 -17.99 -28.89 37.50
C ASP A 148 -17.42 -28.91 36.06
N SER A 149 -17.76 -29.94 35.29
CA SER A 149 -17.30 -30.13 33.89
C SER A 149 -18.04 -29.21 32.92
N ASP A 150 -19.36 -29.07 33.06
CA ASP A 150 -20.20 -28.24 32.16
C ASP A 150 -19.92 -26.74 32.33
N ARG A 151 -19.57 -26.33 33.55
CA ARG A 151 -19.14 -24.96 33.84
C ARG A 151 -17.78 -24.66 33.21
N LYS A 152 -16.80 -25.55 33.38
CA LYS A 152 -15.45 -25.40 32.78
C LYS A 152 -15.52 -25.37 31.26
N THR A 153 -16.30 -26.24 30.64
CA THR A 153 -16.50 -26.23 29.18
C THR A 153 -17.16 -24.93 28.71
N THR A 154 -18.17 -24.42 29.41
CA THR A 154 -18.80 -23.14 29.08
C THR A 154 -17.84 -21.95 29.22
N ILE A 155 -16.98 -21.94 30.24
CA ILE A 155 -15.93 -20.91 30.41
C ILE A 155 -14.91 -20.96 29.26
N ILE A 156 -14.46 -22.16 28.86
CA ILE A 156 -13.53 -22.34 27.74
C ILE A 156 -14.17 -21.83 26.43
N ILE A 157 -15.44 -22.14 26.18
CA ILE A 157 -16.17 -21.65 25.00
C ILE A 157 -16.26 -20.12 25.03
N MET A 158 -16.57 -19.53 26.19
CA MET A 158 -16.63 -18.07 26.35
C MET A 158 -15.26 -17.40 26.10
N GLN A 159 -14.17 -17.98 26.60
CA GLN A 159 -12.81 -17.49 26.33
C GLN A 159 -12.48 -17.54 24.84
N LYS A 160 -12.76 -18.67 24.18
CA LYS A 160 -12.57 -18.83 22.73
C LYS A 160 -13.38 -17.80 21.93
N LYS A 161 -14.62 -17.52 22.34
CA LYS A 161 -15.49 -16.51 21.71
C LYS A 161 -15.00 -15.08 21.97
N ALA A 162 -14.41 -14.81 23.13
CA ALA A 162 -13.80 -13.52 23.43
C ALA A 162 -12.52 -13.28 22.60
N GLU A 163 -11.74 -14.33 22.34
CA GLU A 163 -10.61 -14.27 21.40
C GLU A 163 -11.08 -14.05 19.96
N GLU A 164 -12.13 -14.77 19.52
CA GLU A 164 -12.75 -14.57 18.20
C GLU A 164 -13.23 -13.12 18.03
N LYS A 165 -13.87 -12.54 19.06
CA LYS A 165 -14.24 -11.12 19.08
C LYS A 165 -13.03 -10.20 18.87
N LYS A 166 -11.94 -10.40 19.62
CA LYS A 166 -10.72 -9.60 19.48
C LYS A 166 -10.12 -9.70 18.08
N CYS A 167 -10.13 -10.88 17.48
CA CYS A 167 -9.65 -11.07 16.10
C CYS A 167 -10.52 -10.28 15.11
N ILE A 168 -11.86 -10.38 15.21
CA ILE A 168 -12.78 -9.63 14.33
C ILE A 168 -12.62 -8.12 14.51
N GLU A 169 -12.47 -7.64 15.75
CA GLU A 169 -12.22 -6.21 16.04
C GLU A 169 -10.92 -5.72 15.41
N SER A 170 -9.84 -6.49 15.54
CA SER A 170 -8.55 -6.16 14.91
C SER A 170 -8.66 -6.12 13.38
N ASP A 171 -9.33 -7.10 12.77
CA ASP A 171 -9.54 -7.14 11.33
C ASP A 171 -10.41 -5.97 10.85
N LEU A 172 -11.42 -5.58 11.63
CA LEU A 172 -12.27 -4.43 11.34
C LEU A 172 -11.45 -3.13 11.31
N ILE A 173 -10.53 -2.94 12.27
CA ILE A 173 -9.65 -1.76 12.30
C ILE A 173 -8.78 -1.72 11.05
N VAL A 174 -8.14 -2.85 10.70
CA VAL A 174 -7.26 -2.92 9.52
C VAL A 174 -8.03 -2.68 8.23
N GLU A 175 -9.22 -3.26 8.07
CA GLU A 175 -10.04 -3.06 6.89
C GLU A 175 -10.61 -1.64 6.81
N THR A 176 -10.93 -1.00 7.94
CA THR A 176 -11.34 0.41 7.98
C THR A 176 -10.21 1.33 7.53
N MET A 177 -8.98 1.14 8.04
CA MET A 177 -7.82 1.92 7.59
C MET A 177 -7.53 1.74 6.11
N ARG A 178 -7.68 0.51 5.59
CA ARG A 178 -7.53 0.24 4.14
C ARG A 178 -8.62 0.93 3.34
N TRP A 179 -9.86 0.90 3.80
CA TRP A 179 -10.98 1.56 3.15
C TRP A 179 -10.77 3.08 3.07
N GLU A 180 -10.28 3.71 4.12
CA GLU A 180 -9.94 5.15 4.10
C GLU A 180 -8.83 5.47 3.09
N SER A 181 -7.79 4.63 3.04
CA SER A 181 -6.70 4.78 2.06
C SER A 181 -7.19 4.62 0.63
N GLU A 182 -8.03 3.63 0.36
CA GLU A 182 -8.63 3.40 -0.95
C GLU A 182 -9.63 4.52 -1.31
N LYS A 183 -10.33 5.09 -0.33
CA LYS A 183 -11.24 6.23 -0.50
C LYS A 183 -10.47 7.47 -0.95
N LEU A 184 -9.32 7.73 -0.33
CA LEU A 184 -8.44 8.81 -0.75
C LEU A 184 -7.89 8.58 -2.17
N ALA A 185 -7.56 7.34 -2.52
CA ALA A 185 -7.11 7.00 -3.88
C ALA A 185 -8.23 7.22 -4.91
N ALA A 186 -9.46 6.83 -4.60
CA ALA A 186 -10.63 7.08 -5.46
C ALA A 186 -10.90 8.58 -5.63
N TYR A 187 -10.84 9.35 -4.54
CA TYR A 187 -10.94 10.82 -4.59
C TYR A 187 -9.89 11.42 -5.52
N ASN A 188 -8.63 11.02 -5.39
CA ASN A 188 -7.55 11.52 -6.24
C ASN A 188 -7.74 11.15 -7.71
N ALA A 189 -8.27 9.96 -8.01
CA ALA A 189 -8.60 9.57 -9.38
C ALA A 189 -9.73 10.45 -9.96
N VAL A 190 -10.81 10.67 -9.21
CA VAL A 190 -11.91 11.57 -9.61
C VAL A 190 -11.40 12.98 -9.82
N LYS A 191 -10.56 13.48 -8.89
CA LYS A 191 -9.92 14.79 -9.00
C LYS A 191 -9.10 14.94 -10.27
N GLN A 192 -8.26 13.95 -10.59
CA GLN A 192 -7.44 13.99 -11.81
C GLN A 192 -8.29 14.03 -13.07
N GLU A 193 -9.39 13.29 -13.13
CA GLU A 193 -10.29 13.26 -14.29
C GLU A 193 -11.07 14.56 -14.44
N VAL A 194 -11.54 15.14 -13.33
CA VAL A 194 -12.22 16.45 -13.34
C VAL A 194 -11.26 17.56 -13.78
N LEU A 195 -10.02 17.55 -13.28
CA LEU A 195 -8.98 18.48 -13.72
C LEU A 195 -8.56 18.25 -15.18
N GLY A 196 -8.74 17.03 -15.69
CA GLY A 196 -8.54 16.67 -17.10
C GLY A 196 -9.64 17.18 -18.04
N GLY A 197 -10.71 17.76 -17.50
CA GLY A 197 -11.84 18.32 -18.28
C GLY A 197 -13.07 17.41 -18.36
N THR A 198 -13.03 16.22 -17.76
CA THR A 198 -14.19 15.32 -17.70
C THR A 198 -15.22 15.86 -16.69
N SER A 199 -16.49 15.93 -17.07
CA SER A 199 -17.52 16.40 -16.14
C SER A 199 -17.87 15.34 -15.10
N LEU A 200 -18.24 15.76 -13.89
CA LEU A 200 -18.70 14.85 -12.83
C LEU A 200 -19.96 14.05 -13.25
N SER A 201 -20.81 14.62 -14.09
CA SER A 201 -21.96 13.94 -14.69
C SER A 201 -21.52 12.79 -15.61
N ASP A 202 -20.50 12.99 -16.45
CA ASP A 202 -20.00 11.94 -17.33
C ASP A 202 -19.38 10.79 -16.53
N ILE A 203 -18.66 11.12 -15.45
CA ILE A 203 -18.13 10.13 -14.50
C ILE A 203 -19.28 9.36 -13.86
N GLN A 204 -20.31 10.06 -13.39
CA GLN A 204 -21.49 9.43 -12.80
C GLN A 204 -22.16 8.47 -13.79
N ASP A 205 -22.42 8.89 -15.02
CA ASP A 205 -23.05 8.06 -16.05
C ASP A 205 -22.21 6.83 -16.40
N ALA A 206 -20.89 6.98 -16.50
CA ALA A 206 -19.97 5.86 -16.71
C ALA A 206 -20.02 4.85 -15.55
N VAL A 207 -20.13 5.33 -14.31
CA VAL A 207 -20.24 4.47 -13.12
C VAL A 207 -21.60 3.79 -13.04
N TYR A 208 -22.68 4.46 -13.46
CA TYR A 208 -24.01 3.87 -13.60
C TYR A 208 -24.01 2.75 -14.65
N ALA A 209 -23.40 2.98 -15.80
CA ALA A 209 -23.26 1.98 -16.86
C ALA A 209 -22.47 0.74 -16.39
N ALA A 210 -21.51 0.92 -15.47
CA ALA A 210 -20.75 -0.15 -14.86
C ALA A 210 -21.50 -0.92 -13.74
N GLY A 211 -22.76 -0.57 -13.44
CA GLY A 211 -23.56 -1.22 -12.40
C GLY A 211 -23.27 -0.75 -10.97
N LEU A 212 -22.44 0.29 -10.80
CA LEU A 212 -22.04 0.85 -9.50
C LEU A 212 -22.87 2.10 -9.11
N GLY A 213 -23.95 2.39 -9.82
CA GLY A 213 -24.72 3.64 -9.69
C GLY A 213 -25.18 3.98 -8.26
N LYS A 214 -25.64 2.99 -7.49
CA LYS A 214 -26.03 3.20 -6.08
C LYS A 214 -24.86 3.64 -5.20
N TYR A 215 -23.68 3.12 -5.46
CA TYR A 215 -22.47 3.46 -4.72
C TYR A 215 -21.92 4.82 -5.16
N ALA A 216 -21.98 5.12 -6.46
CA ALA A 216 -21.65 6.42 -7.03
C ALA A 216 -22.50 7.54 -6.43
N ALA A 217 -23.81 7.31 -6.31
CA ALA A 217 -24.76 8.27 -5.74
C ALA A 217 -24.45 8.63 -4.27
N TYR A 218 -23.81 7.72 -3.53
CA TYR A 218 -23.39 7.94 -2.15
C TYR A 218 -22.02 8.66 -2.08
N MET A 219 -21.03 8.20 -2.86
CA MET A 219 -19.64 8.67 -2.75
C MET A 219 -19.34 9.96 -3.54
N LEU A 220 -19.91 10.12 -4.75
CA LEU A 220 -19.59 11.25 -5.63
C LEU A 220 -20.01 12.61 -5.05
N PRO A 221 -21.15 12.76 -4.34
CA PRO A 221 -21.48 14.03 -3.69
C PRO A 221 -20.44 14.44 -2.64
N GLU A 222 -19.92 13.49 -1.87
CA GLU A 222 -18.87 13.74 -0.88
C GLU A 222 -17.56 14.17 -1.54
N PHE A 223 -17.18 13.52 -2.64
CA PHE A 223 -16.01 13.93 -3.44
C PHE A 223 -16.22 15.31 -4.06
N HIS A 224 -17.41 15.61 -4.56
CA HIS A 224 -17.74 16.92 -5.12
C HIS A 224 -17.62 18.03 -4.07
N GLN A 225 -18.17 17.83 -2.87
CA GLN A 225 -18.02 18.77 -1.75
C GLN A 225 -16.54 18.95 -1.37
N SER A 226 -15.77 17.86 -1.34
CA SER A 226 -14.35 17.90 -0.99
C SER A 226 -13.53 18.64 -2.05
N LEU A 227 -13.85 18.44 -3.34
CA LEU A 227 -13.26 19.19 -4.45
C LEU A 227 -13.57 20.68 -4.34
N ILE A 228 -14.83 21.06 -4.11
CA ILE A 228 -15.24 22.46 -3.91
C ILE A 228 -14.47 23.09 -2.75
N ALA A 229 -14.39 22.39 -1.62
CA ALA A 229 -13.68 22.88 -0.43
C ALA A 229 -12.18 23.08 -0.71
N GLU A 230 -11.56 22.20 -1.51
CA GLU A 230 -10.16 22.30 -1.88
C GLU A 230 -9.89 23.41 -2.91
N THR A 231 -10.79 23.61 -3.89
CA THR A 231 -10.62 24.62 -4.95
C THR A 231 -10.97 26.04 -4.50
N HIS A 232 -11.97 26.21 -3.64
CA HIS A 232 -12.43 27.52 -3.18
C HIS A 232 -11.90 27.93 -1.80
N GLY A 233 -11.24 27.01 -1.08
CA GLY A 233 -10.85 27.22 0.32
C GLY A 233 -12.05 27.48 1.23
N LEU A 234 -11.80 27.77 2.51
CA LEU A 234 -12.82 28.16 3.51
C LEU A 234 -13.50 29.53 3.22
N GLN A 235 -13.45 30.02 2.00
CA GLN A 235 -14.12 31.27 1.61
C GLN A 235 -15.47 30.99 0.94
N ARG A 236 -16.51 31.16 1.78
CA ARG A 236 -17.91 31.48 1.46
C ARG A 236 -18.67 30.44 0.63
N LEU A 237 -19.41 29.61 1.36
CA LEU A 237 -20.59 28.83 0.95
C LEU A 237 -21.79 29.70 0.46
N GLU A 238 -21.57 30.97 0.15
CA GLU A 238 -22.58 31.91 -0.36
C GLU A 238 -22.03 32.61 -1.59
N LEU A 239 -21.93 31.89 -2.71
CA LEU A 239 -21.93 32.50 -4.03
C LEU A 239 -23.33 32.32 -4.61
N GLU A 240 -24.17 33.30 -4.26
CA GLU A 240 -25.42 33.59 -4.93
C GLU A 240 -25.16 33.69 -6.44
N LYS A 241 -25.88 32.88 -7.25
CA LYS A 241 -25.79 32.91 -8.72
C LYS A 241 -26.28 34.26 -9.24
N VAL A 242 -25.39 35.23 -9.37
CA VAL A 242 -25.60 36.39 -10.24
C VAL A 242 -25.01 36.05 -11.60
N ALA A 243 -25.87 35.62 -12.53
CA ALA A 243 -25.49 35.43 -13.92
C ALA A 243 -25.20 36.80 -14.54
N ILE A 244 -23.91 37.14 -14.67
CA ILE A 244 -23.48 38.29 -15.47
C ILE A 244 -23.44 37.83 -16.93
N ALA A 245 -24.62 37.90 -17.56
CA ALA A 245 -24.90 37.67 -18.99
C ALA A 245 -24.64 36.24 -19.54
N PRO A 246 -25.44 35.80 -20.54
CA PRO A 246 -25.15 34.57 -21.28
C PRO A 246 -23.82 34.71 -22.04
N ALA A 247 -22.99 33.67 -22.00
CA ALA A 247 -21.73 33.62 -22.74
C ALA A 247 -21.99 33.75 -24.25
N PRO A 248 -21.17 34.52 -25.00
CA PRO A 248 -21.33 34.67 -26.45
C PRO A 248 -21.21 33.30 -27.15
N GLU A 249 -22.15 33.01 -28.05
CA GLU A 249 -22.25 31.73 -28.78
C GLU A 249 -21.00 31.41 -29.62
N GLU A 250 -20.18 32.42 -29.92
CA GLU A 250 -18.92 32.32 -30.67
C GLU A 250 -17.83 31.51 -29.94
N TYR A 251 -17.93 31.36 -28.61
CA TYR A 251 -16.98 30.59 -27.80
C TYR A 251 -17.45 29.15 -27.50
N ILE A 252 -18.65 28.78 -27.95
CA ILE A 252 -19.17 27.42 -27.81
C ILE A 252 -18.74 26.67 -29.07
N SER A 253 -17.63 25.93 -29.00
CA SER A 253 -17.14 25.18 -30.15
C SER A 253 -18.17 24.15 -30.60
N ALA A 254 -18.61 24.25 -31.86
CA ALA A 254 -19.58 23.36 -32.48
C ALA A 254 -19.09 21.90 -32.67
N ASN A 255 -17.87 21.59 -32.20
CA ASN A 255 -17.16 20.34 -32.41
C ASN A 255 -16.68 19.69 -31.10
N LEU A 256 -17.46 19.76 -30.02
CA LEU A 256 -17.33 18.78 -28.94
C LEU A 256 -18.01 17.48 -29.38
N GLY A 257 -17.35 16.80 -30.32
CA GLY A 257 -17.70 15.47 -30.76
C GLY A 257 -17.58 14.50 -29.59
N ASN A 258 -18.72 14.20 -29.00
CA ASN A 258 -18.94 13.02 -28.17
C ASN A 258 -18.37 11.77 -28.86
N THR A 259 -17.43 11.10 -28.21
CA THR A 259 -17.40 9.66 -27.90
C THR A 259 -15.96 9.23 -27.62
N THR A 260 -15.53 9.31 -26.37
CA THR A 260 -14.43 8.47 -25.90
C THR A 260 -15.02 7.08 -25.62
N VAL A 261 -14.80 6.16 -26.56
CA VAL A 261 -14.98 4.73 -26.30
C VAL A 261 -13.90 4.32 -25.31
N VAL A 262 -14.25 4.27 -24.03
CA VAL A 262 -13.34 3.87 -22.95
C VAL A 262 -13.27 2.34 -22.93
N ASN A 263 -12.47 1.76 -23.83
CA ASN A 263 -12.24 0.32 -23.91
C ASN A 263 -11.12 -0.13 -22.95
N GLY A 264 -11.11 0.41 -21.74
CA GLY A 264 -10.21 0.05 -20.65
C GLY A 264 -10.87 0.42 -19.33
N ALA A 265 -10.69 -0.37 -18.27
CA ALA A 265 -11.30 -0.05 -16.98
C ALA A 265 -10.81 1.31 -16.48
N HIS A 266 -11.66 2.33 -16.57
CA HIS A 266 -11.36 3.70 -16.17
C HIS A 266 -10.87 3.71 -14.71
N PRO A 267 -9.80 4.46 -14.35
CA PRO A 267 -9.23 4.42 -13.01
C PRO A 267 -10.26 4.64 -11.90
N VAL A 268 -11.20 5.56 -12.12
CA VAL A 268 -12.31 5.82 -11.19
C VAL A 268 -13.21 4.59 -11.00
N LEU A 269 -13.50 3.83 -12.07
CA LEU A 269 -14.33 2.62 -11.98
C LEU A 269 -13.62 1.54 -11.16
N ILE A 270 -12.31 1.36 -11.37
CA ILE A 270 -11.51 0.41 -10.59
C ILE A 270 -11.52 0.81 -9.11
N SER A 271 -11.30 2.09 -8.81
CA SER A 271 -11.27 2.58 -7.44
C SER A 271 -12.64 2.45 -6.75
N LEU A 272 -13.75 2.75 -7.44
CA LEU A 272 -15.09 2.62 -6.90
C LEU A 272 -15.52 1.16 -6.71
N ASP A 273 -15.15 0.25 -7.63
CA ASP A 273 -15.39 -1.19 -7.47
C ASP A 273 -14.62 -1.76 -6.27
N THR A 274 -13.36 -1.35 -6.10
CA THR A 274 -12.53 -1.79 -4.96
C THR A 274 -13.15 -1.33 -3.65
N LEU A 275 -13.57 -0.06 -3.58
CA LEU A 275 -14.29 0.50 -2.43
C LEU A 275 -15.58 -0.24 -2.13
N HIS A 276 -16.37 -0.56 -3.15
CA HIS A 276 -17.63 -1.30 -2.99
C HIS A 276 -17.38 -2.69 -2.39
N LYS A 277 -16.36 -3.41 -2.85
CA LYS A 277 -15.98 -4.72 -2.31
C LYS A 277 -15.51 -4.65 -0.87
N ARG A 278 -14.71 -3.63 -0.51
CA ARG A 278 -14.25 -3.41 0.88
C ARG A 278 -15.39 -3.07 1.81
N ASP A 279 -16.29 -2.19 1.39
CA ASP A 279 -17.45 -1.81 2.19
C ASP A 279 -18.34 -3.04 2.47
N GLY A 280 -18.52 -3.93 1.49
CA GLY A 280 -19.16 -5.23 1.68
C GLY A 280 -18.45 -6.09 2.74
N LYS A 281 -17.11 -6.12 2.74
CA LYS A 281 -16.31 -6.84 3.72
C LYS A 281 -16.43 -6.26 5.13
N ILE A 282 -16.39 -4.93 5.27
CA ILE A 282 -16.57 -4.24 6.56
C ILE A 282 -17.96 -4.56 7.13
N ARG A 283 -19.01 -4.49 6.31
CA ARG A 283 -20.38 -4.86 6.74
C ARG A 283 -20.48 -6.31 7.18
N ALA A 284 -19.81 -7.23 6.49
CA ALA A 284 -19.76 -8.63 6.90
C ALA A 284 -19.05 -8.81 8.26
N LEU A 285 -17.92 -8.14 8.48
CA LEU A 285 -17.20 -8.16 9.75
C LEU A 285 -18.03 -7.58 10.90
N LEU A 286 -18.72 -6.46 10.68
CA LEU A 286 -19.64 -5.87 11.67
C LEU A 286 -20.78 -6.82 12.05
N THR A 287 -21.36 -7.51 11.05
CA THR A 287 -22.41 -8.51 11.29
C THR A 287 -21.87 -9.70 12.10
N GLY A 288 -20.65 -10.15 11.78
CA GLY A 288 -19.96 -11.20 12.54
C GLY A 288 -19.68 -10.77 13.99
N LEU A 289 -19.23 -9.53 14.20
CA LEU A 289 -18.96 -8.99 15.54
C LEU A 289 -20.23 -8.93 16.40
N ASN A 290 -21.35 -8.47 15.83
CA ASN A 290 -22.63 -8.43 16.53
C ASN A 290 -23.07 -9.83 16.96
N ARG A 291 -22.96 -10.81 16.07
CA ARG A 291 -23.28 -12.21 16.39
C ARG A 291 -22.42 -12.76 17.54
N VAL A 292 -21.12 -12.51 17.52
CA VAL A 292 -20.22 -12.97 18.60
C VAL A 292 -20.55 -12.28 19.92
N ASN A 293 -20.89 -10.99 19.90
CA ASN A 293 -21.35 -10.27 21.09
C ASN A 293 -22.64 -10.88 21.66
N ASP A 294 -23.63 -11.18 20.82
CA ASP A 294 -24.88 -11.82 21.24
C ASP A 294 -24.61 -13.21 21.86
N GLU A 295 -23.76 -14.03 21.22
CA GLU A 295 -23.35 -15.33 21.75
C GLU A 295 -22.65 -15.20 23.12
N LEU A 296 -21.76 -14.23 23.29
CA LEU A 296 -21.09 -13.97 24.58
C LEU A 296 -22.08 -13.55 25.68
N VAL A 297 -23.10 -12.77 25.36
CA VAL A 297 -24.16 -12.39 26.33
C VAL A 297 -24.92 -13.63 26.80
N VAL A 298 -25.29 -14.53 25.88
CA VAL A 298 -25.97 -15.79 26.19
C VAL A 298 -25.10 -16.70 27.07
N TYR A 299 -23.82 -16.87 26.74
CA TYR A 299 -22.92 -17.67 27.58
C TYR A 299 -22.71 -17.05 28.97
N GLY A 300 -22.64 -15.71 29.05
CA GLY A 300 -22.57 -15.00 30.33
C GLY A 300 -23.83 -15.14 31.20
N GLN A 301 -25.01 -15.24 30.59
CA GLN A 301 -26.26 -15.59 31.29
C GLN A 301 -26.22 -17.04 31.78
N LYS A 302 -25.85 -17.98 30.91
CA LYS A 302 -25.74 -19.40 31.26
C LYS A 302 -24.78 -19.66 32.43
N ILE A 303 -23.64 -18.95 32.49
CA ILE A 303 -22.70 -19.04 33.62
C ILE A 303 -23.33 -18.53 34.93
N ARG A 304 -24.15 -17.47 34.86
CA ARG A 304 -24.86 -16.94 36.04
C ARG A 304 -25.96 -17.87 36.55
N GLU A 305 -26.64 -18.58 35.64
CA GLU A 305 -27.67 -19.58 36.01
C GLU A 305 -27.08 -20.86 36.60
N MET A 306 -25.80 -21.14 36.36
CA MET A 306 -25.06 -22.26 36.96
C MET A 306 -24.43 -21.93 38.32
N GLN A 307 -24.64 -20.72 38.86
CA GLN A 307 -24.21 -20.30 40.20
C GLN A 307 -25.35 -20.48 41.22
#